data_AF-A0A432U5L9-F1
#
_entry.id   AF-A0A432U5L9-F1
#
_cell.length_a   1.000
_cell.length_b   1.000
_cell.length_c   1.000
_cell.angle_alpha   90.00
_cell.angle_beta   90.00
_cell.angle_gamma   90.00
#
_symmetry.space_group_name_H-M   'P 1'
#
loop_
_entity.id
_entity.type
_entity.pdbx_description
1 polymer ?
#
loop_
_entity_poly.entity_id
_entity_poly.type
_entity_poly.pdbx_seq_one_letter_code
_entity_poly.pdbx_strand_id
1 'polypeptide(L)'
;MRQFIALLITLLYVGASYADNRATLLDFRFATSDKRTQIIIDLDKKIKYSINTNVKKIHLNIQNVKLLSQTYDKIFYTDSRIKKTRIKRQKNTMNFVFSTAEKYKVN
;
A
#
# COMPACT_ATOMS: atom_id res chain seq x y z
N MET A 1 26.30 -36.66 -24.49
CA MET A 1 26.36 -35.18 -24.33
C MET A 1 25.02 -34.47 -24.61
N ARG A 2 24.25 -34.86 -25.64
CA ARG A 2 22.97 -34.18 -26.00
C ARG A 2 21.90 -34.18 -24.89
N GLN A 3 21.79 -35.26 -24.11
CA GLN A 3 20.78 -35.35 -23.03
C GLN A 3 21.11 -34.51 -21.80
N PHE A 4 22.39 -34.28 -21.50
CA PHE A 4 22.83 -33.40 -20.41
C PHE A 4 22.50 -31.94 -20.69
N ILE A 5 22.57 -31.52 -21.97
CA ILE A 5 22.22 -30.16 -22.40
C ILE A 5 20.71 -29.92 -22.26
N ALA A 6 19.89 -30.90 -22.64
CA ALA A 6 18.43 -30.80 -22.50
C ALA A 6 18.02 -30.65 -21.02
N LEU A 7 18.67 -31.39 -20.12
CA LEU A 7 18.39 -31.35 -18.69
C LEU A 7 18.75 -29.99 -18.05
N LEU A 8 19.86 -29.38 -18.49
CA LEU A 8 20.29 -28.05 -18.06
C LEU A 8 19.30 -26.96 -18.49
N ILE A 9 18.78 -27.03 -19.72
CA ILE A 9 17.80 -26.06 -20.25
C ILE A 9 16.46 -26.17 -19.52
N THR A 10 16.00 -27.38 -19.19
CA THR A 10 14.78 -27.57 -18.39
C THR A 10 14.93 -27.04 -16.96
N LEU A 11 16.11 -27.20 -16.35
CA LEU A 11 16.37 -26.74 -14.98
C LEU A 11 16.42 -25.21 -14.89
N LEU A 12 16.93 -24.54 -15.93
CA LEU A 12 16.95 -23.08 -16.04
C LEU A 12 15.54 -22.48 -16.28
N TYR A 13 14.60 -23.28 -16.80
CA TYR A 13 13.22 -22.86 -17.04
C TYR A 13 12.30 -22.98 -15.82
N VAL A 14 12.72 -23.72 -14.78
CA VAL A 14 12.07 -23.68 -13.46
C VAL A 14 12.54 -22.42 -12.73
N GLY A 15 12.28 -21.26 -13.33
CA GLY A 15 12.47 -19.98 -12.67
C GLY A 15 11.70 -20.01 -11.37
N ALA A 16 12.41 -19.89 -10.25
CA ALA A 16 11.83 -19.89 -8.92
C ALA A 16 10.69 -18.87 -8.86
N SER A 17 9.44 -19.35 -8.94
CA SER A 17 8.27 -18.51 -8.70
C SER A 17 8.21 -18.28 -7.20
N TYR A 18 8.92 -17.26 -6.72
CA TYR A 18 8.81 -16.86 -5.33
C TYR A 18 7.38 -16.36 -5.10
N ALA A 19 6.61 -17.14 -4.34
CA ALA A 19 5.30 -16.71 -3.87
C ALA A 19 5.49 -15.46 -3.01
N ASP A 20 5.04 -14.31 -3.52
CA ASP A 20 5.08 -13.05 -2.78
C ASP A 20 4.07 -13.12 -1.63
N ASN A 21 4.56 -13.33 -0.41
CA ASN A 21 3.71 -13.47 0.77
C ASN A 21 3.12 -12.15 1.27
N ARG A 22 3.38 -11.02 0.61
CA ARG A 22 2.74 -9.73 0.94
C ARG A 22 1.24 -9.72 0.65
N ALA A 23 0.50 -8.90 1.37
CA ALA A 23 -0.87 -8.54 0.99
C ALA A 23 -0.83 -7.55 -0.17
N THR A 24 -1.77 -7.64 -1.09
CA THR A 24 -1.89 -6.72 -2.21
C THR A 24 -2.89 -5.63 -1.86
N LEU A 25 -2.47 -4.37 -1.95
CA LEU A 25 -3.36 -3.21 -1.92
C LEU A 25 -4.02 -3.09 -3.29
N LEU A 26 -5.28 -3.53 -3.37
CA LEU A 26 -6.05 -3.65 -4.60
C LEU A 26 -6.57 -2.28 -5.05
N ASP A 27 -7.17 -1.53 -4.13
CA ASP A 27 -7.73 -0.21 -4.42
C ASP A 27 -7.55 0.77 -3.26
N PHE A 28 -7.55 2.05 -3.59
CA PHE A 28 -7.44 3.16 -2.65
C PHE A 28 -8.45 4.24 -3.05
N ARG A 29 -9.44 4.51 -2.20
CA ARG A 29 -10.55 5.44 -2.51
C ARG A 29 -10.76 6.45 -1.40
N PHE A 30 -11.28 7.62 -1.78
CA PHE A 30 -11.65 8.69 -0.87
C PHE A 30 -13.13 9.03 -1.05
N ALA A 31 -13.87 9.13 0.04
CA ALA A 31 -15.25 9.59 0.04
C ALA A 31 -15.40 10.74 1.04
N THR A 32 -15.66 11.95 0.52
CA THR A 32 -15.76 13.16 1.34
C THR A 32 -17.20 13.64 1.44
N SER A 33 -17.59 14.01 2.65
CA SER A 33 -18.81 14.76 2.94
C SER A 33 -18.51 15.99 3.78
N ASP A 34 -19.55 16.78 4.09
CA ASP A 34 -19.45 17.95 4.97
C ASP A 34 -19.01 17.60 6.39
N LYS A 35 -19.17 16.33 6.80
CA LYS A 35 -18.81 15.87 8.16
C LYS A 35 -17.47 15.16 8.23
N ARG A 36 -17.08 14.40 7.21
CA ARG A 36 -15.87 13.57 7.26
C ARG A 36 -15.29 13.27 5.88
N THR A 37 -14.02 12.92 5.86
CA THR A 37 -13.35 12.30 4.72
C THR A 37 -13.02 10.86 5.09
N GLN A 38 -13.54 9.89 4.33
CA GLN A 38 -13.27 8.47 4.53
C GLN A 38 -12.17 8.03 3.57
N ILE A 39 -11.22 7.25 4.10
CA ILE A 39 -10.18 6.59 3.33
C ILE A 39 -10.51 5.11 3.31
N ILE A 40 -10.76 4.56 2.13
CA ILE A 40 -11.18 3.17 1.93
C ILE A 40 -10.04 2.45 1.20
N ILE A 41 -9.56 1.35 1.77
CA ILE A 41 -8.42 0.60 1.27
C ILE A 41 -8.84 -0.86 1.12
N ASP A 42 -8.86 -1.34 -0.12
CA ASP A 42 -9.20 -2.73 -0.42
C ASP A 42 -7.92 -3.57 -0.44
N LEU A 43 -7.93 -4.69 0.27
CA LEU A 43 -6.80 -5.62 0.41
C LEU A 43 -7.25 -7.04 0.05
N ASP A 44 -6.38 -7.82 -0.58
CA ASP A 44 -6.64 -9.24 -0.90
C ASP A 44 -6.72 -10.15 0.34
N LYS A 45 -6.07 -9.75 1.43
CA LYS A 45 -6.11 -10.46 2.72
C LYS A 45 -5.94 -9.50 3.90
N LYS A 46 -6.40 -9.96 5.07
CA LYS A 46 -6.24 -9.22 6.33
C LYS A 46 -4.77 -8.99 6.64
N ILE A 47 -4.46 -7.80 7.16
CA ILE A 47 -3.09 -7.39 7.44
C ILE A 47 -3.02 -6.53 8.71
N LYS A 48 -1.85 -6.47 9.34
CA LYS A 48 -1.60 -5.58 10.47
C LYS A 48 -1.41 -4.15 9.98
N TYR A 49 -2.10 -3.22 10.60
CA TYR A 49 -1.92 -1.79 10.38
C TYR A 49 -1.95 -1.02 11.71
N SER A 50 -1.42 0.19 11.70
CA SER A 50 -1.55 1.13 12.81
C SER A 50 -1.84 2.53 12.29
N ILE A 51 -2.62 3.28 13.07
CA ILE A 51 -2.95 4.68 12.79
C ILE A 51 -2.44 5.50 13.97
N ASN A 52 -1.71 6.58 13.67
CA ASN A 52 -1.29 7.57 14.65
C ASN A 52 -1.60 8.97 14.12
N THR A 53 -2.11 9.85 14.98
CA THR A 53 -2.38 11.25 14.65
C THR A 53 -1.40 12.15 15.38
N ASN A 54 -0.71 13.03 14.67
CA ASN A 54 0.20 14.02 15.24
C ASN A 54 -0.09 15.41 14.65
N VAL A 55 -0.62 16.31 15.47
CA VAL A 55 -0.93 17.70 15.09
C VAL A 55 -1.77 17.73 13.80
N LYS A 56 -1.17 18.08 12.67
CA LYS A 56 -1.79 18.20 11.34
C LYS A 56 -1.38 17.07 10.41
N LYS A 57 -1.14 15.87 10.97
CA LYS A 57 -0.71 14.69 10.23
C LYS A 57 -1.43 13.45 10.75
N ILE A 58 -1.91 12.64 9.82
CA ILE A 58 -2.38 11.28 10.09
C ILE A 58 -1.38 10.32 9.45
N HIS A 59 -0.83 9.43 10.24
CA HIS A 59 0.10 8.39 9.84
C HIS A 59 -0.65 7.06 9.81
N LEU A 60 -0.74 6.44 8.64
CA LEU A 60 -1.23 5.07 8.48
C LEU A 60 -0.04 4.19 8.07
N ASN A 61 0.25 3.18 8.88
CA ASN A 61 1.31 2.22 8.60
C ASN A 61 0.67 0.87 8.32
N ILE A 62 0.96 0.28 7.16
CA ILE A 62 0.46 -1.04 6.77
C ILE A 62 1.66 -1.98 6.61
N GLN A 63 1.69 -3.06 7.37
CA GLN A 63 2.79 -4.02 7.34
C GLN A 63 2.61 -5.01 6.19
N ASN A 64 3.71 -5.50 5.63
CA ASN A 64 3.78 -6.57 4.64
C ASN A 64 2.82 -6.38 3.45
N VAL A 65 2.73 -5.15 2.91
CA VAL A 65 1.85 -4.81 1.79
C VAL A 65 2.63 -4.47 0.51
N LYS A 66 2.13 -4.97 -0.62
CA LYS A 66 2.51 -4.63 -1.98
C LYS A 66 1.48 -3.64 -2.53
N LEU A 67 1.97 -2.54 -3.08
CA LEU A 67 1.15 -1.55 -3.78
C LEU A 67 1.29 -1.78 -5.28
N LEU A 68 0.16 -1.97 -5.97
CA LEU A 68 0.13 -2.09 -7.41
C LEU A 68 0.32 -0.73 -8.07
N SER A 69 0.97 -0.72 -9.24
CA SER A 69 1.20 0.53 -9.98
C SER A 69 -0.11 1.24 -10.31
N GLN A 70 -1.13 0.50 -10.74
CA GLN A 70 -2.46 1.03 -11.04
C GLN A 70 -3.20 1.67 -9.85
N THR A 71 -2.77 1.34 -8.63
CA THR A 71 -3.36 1.86 -7.39
C THR A 71 -2.54 3.02 -6.82
N TYR A 72 -1.33 3.24 -7.33
CA TYR A 72 -0.41 4.27 -6.85
C TYR A 72 -1.00 5.68 -7.00
N ASP A 73 -1.51 6.01 -8.17
CA ASP A 73 -2.01 7.36 -8.47
C ASP A 73 -3.25 7.71 -7.64
N LYS A 74 -4.06 6.70 -7.32
CA LYS A 74 -5.28 6.86 -6.52
C LYS A 74 -5.01 7.28 -5.07
N ILE A 75 -3.78 7.14 -4.58
CA ILE A 75 -3.40 7.52 -3.20
C ILE A 75 -3.34 9.05 -3.03
N PHE A 76 -3.03 9.77 -4.10
CA PHE A 76 -2.82 11.21 -4.05
C PHE A 76 -4.15 11.94 -4.21
N TYR A 77 -4.75 12.24 -3.06
CA TYR A 77 -6.01 12.94 -2.96
C TYR A 77 -5.86 14.21 -2.14
N THR A 78 -6.64 15.23 -2.49
CA THR A 78 -6.72 16.49 -1.77
C THR A 78 -8.16 16.95 -1.66
N ASP A 79 -8.53 17.45 -0.49
CA ASP A 79 -9.80 18.13 -0.27
C ASP A 79 -9.64 19.26 0.77
N SER A 80 -10.76 19.73 1.33
CA SER A 80 -10.75 20.75 2.37
C SER A 80 -9.99 20.29 3.63
N ARG A 81 -9.91 18.98 3.91
CA ARG A 81 -9.30 18.38 5.12
C ARG A 81 -7.91 17.82 4.87
N ILE A 82 -7.68 17.10 3.77
CA ILE A 82 -6.41 16.48 3.38
C ILE A 82 -5.73 17.40 2.36
N LYS A 83 -4.57 17.95 2.73
CA LYS A 83 -3.81 18.88 1.89
C LYS A 83 -2.73 18.21 1.06
N LYS A 84 -2.19 17.10 1.54
CA LYS A 84 -1.13 16.37 0.86
C LYS A 84 -1.01 14.95 1.39
N THR A 85 -0.89 13.99 0.48
CA THR A 85 -0.49 12.63 0.83
C THR A 85 0.99 12.42 0.48
N ARG A 86 1.74 11.78 1.38
CA ARG A 86 3.07 11.25 1.10
C ARG A 86 3.09 9.77 1.41
N ILE A 87 3.81 9.00 0.60
CA ILE A 87 4.02 7.58 0.83
C ILE A 87 5.52 7.27 0.90
N LYS A 88 5.89 6.40 1.82
CA LYS A 88 7.26 5.93 1.98
C LYS A 88 7.26 4.46 2.36
N ARG A 89 8.14 3.67 1.76
CA ARG A 89 8.43 2.30 2.21
C ARG A 89 9.55 2.35 3.25
N GLN A 90 9.38 1.67 4.38
CA GLN A 90 10.42 1.45 5.36
C GLN A 90 10.43 -0.03 5.75
N LYS A 91 11.46 -0.76 5.33
CA LYS A 91 11.53 -2.22 5.45
C LYS A 91 10.24 -2.85 4.88
N ASN A 92 9.52 -3.62 5.70
CA ASN A 92 8.28 -4.28 5.32
C ASN A 92 7.02 -3.44 5.58
N THR A 93 7.15 -2.16 5.93
CA THR A 93 6.01 -1.30 6.25
C THR A 93 5.84 -0.21 5.20
N MET A 94 4.63 -0.06 4.68
CA MET A 94 4.23 1.10 3.90
C MET A 94 3.67 2.16 4.83
N ASN A 95 4.25 3.36 4.79
CA ASN A 95 3.84 4.49 5.59
C ASN A 95 3.13 5.50 4.68
N PHE A 96 1.87 5.77 4.97
CA PHE A 96 1.08 6.84 4.38
C PHE A 96 1.02 8.00 5.39
N VAL A 97 1.29 9.21 4.92
CA VAL A 97 1.22 10.43 5.72
C VAL A 97 0.28 11.40 5.04
N PHE A 98 -0.88 11.61 5.65
CA PHE A 98 -1.86 12.61 5.22
C PHE A 98 -1.62 13.89 6.02
N SER A 99 -1.14 14.93 5.34
CA SER A 99 -1.05 16.27 5.93
C SER A 99 -2.45 16.89 5.89
N THR A 100 -2.93 17.35 7.03
CA THR A 100 -4.31 17.82 7.20
C THR A 100 -4.38 19.32 7.45
N ALA A 101 -5.54 19.93 7.19
CA ALA A 101 -5.77 21.36 7.41
C ALA A 101 -5.62 21.75 8.90
N GLU A 102 -6.14 20.88 9.75
CA GLU A 102 -6.18 21.00 11.20
C GLU A 102 -6.04 19.61 11.86
N LYS A 103 -6.18 19.55 13.18
CA LYS A 103 -6.13 18.29 13.92
C LYS A 103 -7.48 17.57 13.78
N TYR A 104 -7.46 16.37 13.22
CA TYR A 104 -8.64 15.52 13.09
C TYR A 104 -8.53 14.28 13.99
N LYS A 105 -9.69 13.80 14.44
CA LYS A 105 -9.84 12.48 15.06
C LYS A 105 -10.03 11.44 13.95
N VAL A 106 -9.38 10.30 14.07
CA VAL A 106 -9.60 9.12 13.21
C VAL A 106 -10.37 8.10 14.03
N ASN A 107 -11.43 7.53 13.43
CA ASN A 107 -12.28 6.51 14.01
C ASN A 107 -12.26 5.26 13.12
#